data_AF-A0A9D2EA95-F1
#
_entry.id   AF-A0A9D2EA95-F1
#
_cell.length_a   1.000
_cell.length_b   1.000
_cell.length_c   1.000
_cell.angle_alpha   90.00
_cell.angle_beta   90.00
_cell.angle_gamma   90.00
#
_symmetry.space_group_name_H-M   'P 1'
#
loop_
_entity.id
_entity.type
_entity.pdbx_description
1 polymer ?
#
loop_
_entity_poly.entity_id
_entity_poly.type
_entity_poly.pdbx_seq_one_letter_code
_entity_poly.pdbx_strand_id
1 'polypeptide(L)'
;MRRWSILSLLLALTTFCFAQQLEIFEELTDTKPHDGPEVWAQIGAPVRLGWGSVDVRYKKLDVPDVQPSNRMHLKAWRGERVHAQAVLWTRQDLKKVSVRVSDLKNGSAVIPASKVSTHFVRYVMTDELNPDGSGGCGYRENKAEWDSSLVADMLDITEEMDLRANSTRPIWVKVNVPSDARPGKYRGTLTVSAAGLKDLALPLEVQVVNRTLPAPKDWAFNLDLWQNPYAVARYYNVPLWSKEHFDLMRPIMKMLADVGQDAITASIMHKPWNGQTEDHYDSMVGRIKKLDGTWSYDYTVFDRWVTFMREDIGIDGIISCYTMIPWAMRFDYYDQATSRIQFVEAQPDEQAYKDYWLPFLKDFSRHLREKGWFGQTAISMDERPMKAMQGAIKIIREADPEFKITLAGNYHAEIVDDLYYLAIPYGHEFPADVKARREKNGQLSCVYTCCTETFPNIFTFSDPAEAAWMPIHAVAGGYDGFLRWSINSWTADPLRDSRFRTWAAGDTYSIYPGPRSCIRFERLMEGLQSCEKIYMLRQELAAKGAKSKLAKLDRVLAKFTPEGMKSGKQTTAEMVRELNALLNSL
;
A
#
# COMPACT_ATOMS: atom_id res chain seq x y z
N MET A 1 58.77 -6.78 31.68
CA MET A 1 58.20 -7.57 30.56
C MET A 1 56.83 -8.05 31.01
N ARG A 2 55.70 -7.94 30.32
CA ARG A 2 55.30 -7.32 29.04
C ARG A 2 53.76 -7.27 29.12
N ARG A 3 53.19 -6.09 28.90
CA ARG A 3 51.84 -5.78 28.37
C ARG A 3 50.67 -6.73 28.71
N TRP A 4 49.78 -6.29 29.60
CA TRP A 4 48.37 -6.65 29.55
C TRP A 4 47.64 -5.55 28.76
N SER A 5 47.29 -5.86 27.52
CA SER A 5 46.54 -4.96 26.65
C SER A 5 45.05 -5.10 26.90
N ILE A 6 44.44 -3.97 27.24
CA ILE A 6 43.02 -3.66 27.09
C ILE A 6 42.59 -4.00 25.66
N LEU A 7 41.70 -4.98 25.48
CA LEU A 7 40.95 -5.15 24.25
C LEU A 7 39.67 -5.96 24.51
N SER A 8 38.66 -5.31 25.07
CA SER A 8 37.31 -5.88 25.21
C SER A 8 36.27 -4.76 25.21
N LEU A 9 36.22 -3.97 24.13
CA LEU A 9 35.10 -3.06 23.84
C LEU A 9 35.22 -2.51 22.41
N LEU A 10 35.00 -3.37 21.41
CA LEU A 10 34.82 -3.00 20.00
C LEU A 10 34.29 -4.22 19.24
N LEU A 11 33.05 -4.61 19.56
CA LEU A 11 32.28 -5.53 18.74
C LEU A 11 31.01 -4.80 18.27
N ALA A 12 31.19 -4.19 17.10
CA ALA A 12 30.19 -4.01 16.05
C ALA A 12 28.88 -3.30 16.40
N LEU A 13 28.96 -1.97 16.61
CA LEU A 13 27.97 -1.06 16.03
C LEU A 13 28.29 -0.92 14.54
N THR A 14 27.90 -1.91 13.74
CA THR A 14 27.79 -1.71 12.28
C THR A 14 26.43 -1.10 12.02
N THR A 15 26.33 0.23 12.16
CA THR A 15 25.34 0.99 11.40
C THR A 15 25.65 0.75 9.93
N PHE A 16 24.95 -0.18 9.30
CA PHE A 16 24.89 -0.25 7.85
C PHE A 16 24.16 1.01 7.37
N CYS A 17 24.91 2.10 7.21
CA CYS A 17 24.49 3.22 6.39
C CYS A 17 24.57 2.74 4.94
N PHE A 18 23.52 2.05 4.48
CA PHE A 18 23.28 1.97 3.05
C PHE A 18 22.91 3.39 2.62
N ALA A 19 23.79 4.01 1.84
CA ALA A 19 23.47 5.23 1.13
C ALA A 19 22.34 4.88 0.16
N GLN A 20 21.11 5.09 0.60
CA GLN A 20 19.95 5.09 -0.27
C GLN A 20 20.24 6.12 -1.35
N GLN A 21 20.40 5.67 -2.60
CA GLN A 21 20.80 6.55 -3.69
C GLN A 21 19.67 7.56 -3.90
N LEU A 22 19.87 8.79 -3.40
CA LEU A 22 18.92 9.88 -3.56
C LEU A 22 18.87 10.22 -5.05
N GLU A 23 17.84 9.75 -5.72
CA GLU A 23 17.58 10.11 -7.10
C GLU A 23 16.97 11.51 -7.15
N ILE A 24 17.75 12.45 -7.69
CA ILE A 24 17.29 13.79 -8.01
C ILE A 24 16.66 13.74 -9.41
N PHE A 25 15.40 14.13 -9.51
CA PHE A 25 14.66 14.17 -10.76
C PHE A 25 13.86 15.47 -10.86
N GLU A 26 13.54 15.89 -12.08
CA GLU A 26 12.64 17.01 -12.35
C GLU A 26 11.22 16.51 -12.64
N GLU A 27 10.22 17.19 -12.06
CA GLU A 27 8.81 16.92 -12.37
C GLU A 27 8.50 17.37 -13.80
N LEU A 28 7.53 16.72 -14.45
CA LEU A 28 7.06 17.14 -15.77
C LEU A 28 6.43 18.54 -15.71
N THR A 29 6.22 19.12 -16.89
CA THR A 29 5.49 20.39 -17.03
C THR A 29 3.99 20.14 -16.95
N ASP A 30 3.29 20.94 -16.15
CA ASP A 30 1.82 20.94 -16.18
C ASP A 30 1.34 21.74 -17.38
N THR A 31 0.50 21.14 -18.20
CA THR A 31 -0.07 21.79 -19.39
C THR A 31 -1.47 22.33 -19.15
N LYS A 32 -2.03 22.15 -17.96
CA LYS A 32 -3.35 22.67 -17.61
C LYS A 32 -3.34 24.19 -17.42
N PRO A 33 -4.46 24.87 -17.75
CA PRO A 33 -4.67 26.25 -17.33
C PRO A 33 -4.49 26.38 -15.82
N HIS A 34 -3.75 27.41 -15.42
CA HIS A 34 -3.41 27.69 -14.04
C HIS A 34 -3.38 29.20 -13.81
N ASP A 35 -3.24 29.61 -12.56
CA ASP A 35 -3.21 31.02 -12.19
C ASP A 35 -2.09 31.79 -12.91
N GLY A 36 -2.47 32.94 -13.50
CA GLY A 36 -1.55 33.85 -14.18
C GLY A 36 -0.79 34.77 -13.21
N PRO A 37 0.24 35.49 -13.69
CA PRO A 37 1.05 36.40 -12.88
C PRO A 37 0.22 37.44 -12.10
N GLU A 38 -0.93 37.87 -12.63
CA GLU A 38 -1.86 38.80 -12.03
C GLU A 38 -2.55 38.25 -10.77
N VAL A 39 -2.89 36.96 -10.75
CA VAL A 39 -3.44 36.30 -9.55
C VAL A 39 -2.36 36.15 -8.51
N TRP A 40 -1.18 35.67 -8.92
CA TRP A 40 -0.02 35.58 -8.05
C TRP A 40 0.34 36.95 -7.45
N ALA A 41 0.29 38.04 -8.21
CA ALA A 41 0.60 39.40 -7.74
C ALA A 41 -0.26 39.85 -6.55
N GLN A 42 -1.46 39.27 -6.38
CA GLN A 42 -2.38 39.60 -5.28
C GLN A 42 -1.98 38.97 -3.94
N ILE A 43 -1.02 38.03 -3.89
CA ILE A 43 -0.58 37.47 -2.61
C ILE A 43 0.13 38.54 -1.77
N GLY A 44 -0.36 38.78 -0.55
CA GLY A 44 0.11 39.89 0.28
C GLY A 44 1.57 39.84 0.75
N ALA A 45 2.26 38.69 0.62
CA ALA A 45 3.68 38.54 0.94
C ALA A 45 4.39 37.68 -0.13
N PRO A 46 5.70 37.91 -0.41
CA PRO A 46 6.43 37.16 -1.44
C PRO A 46 6.52 35.65 -1.19
N VAL A 47 6.53 35.25 0.08
CA VAL A 47 6.51 33.85 0.53
C VAL A 47 5.46 33.72 1.60
N ARG A 48 4.66 32.66 1.51
CA ARG A 48 3.59 32.36 2.45
C ARG A 48 3.69 30.90 2.87
N LEU A 49 3.43 30.64 4.14
CA LEU A 49 3.39 29.32 4.73
C LEU A 49 2.13 29.22 5.58
N GLY A 50 1.37 28.15 5.42
CA GLY A 50 0.13 27.92 6.17
C GLY A 50 -0.19 26.44 6.33
N TRP A 51 -1.01 26.12 7.32
CA TRP A 51 -1.55 24.77 7.46
C TRP A 51 -2.67 24.54 6.45
N GLY A 52 -2.49 23.55 5.58
CA GLY A 52 -3.51 23.05 4.67
C GLY A 52 -4.28 21.87 5.25
N SER A 53 -4.86 21.08 4.35
CA SER A 53 -5.57 19.85 4.68
C SER A 53 -4.88 18.63 4.07
N VAL A 54 -4.86 17.51 4.78
CA VAL A 54 -4.45 16.20 4.25
C VAL A 54 -5.45 15.63 3.23
N ASP A 55 -6.64 16.24 3.15
CA ASP A 55 -7.71 15.89 2.20
C ASP A 55 -7.59 16.62 0.86
N VAL A 56 -6.59 17.50 0.68
CA VAL A 56 -6.46 18.35 -0.51
C VAL A 56 -5.13 18.10 -1.24
N ARG A 57 -5.21 17.98 -2.56
CA ARG A 57 -4.05 17.95 -3.46
C ARG A 57 -3.85 19.33 -4.06
N TYR A 58 -2.98 20.13 -3.46
CA TYR A 58 -2.75 21.50 -3.91
C TYR A 58 -2.00 21.50 -5.25
N LYS A 59 -2.56 22.14 -6.27
CA LYS A 59 -1.96 22.28 -7.59
C LYS A 59 -0.67 23.10 -7.54
N LYS A 60 0.27 22.77 -8.43
CA LYS A 60 1.63 23.35 -8.44
C LYS A 60 1.67 24.83 -8.80
N LEU A 61 0.81 25.26 -9.72
CA LEU A 61 0.87 26.58 -10.37
C LEU A 61 -0.31 27.49 -10.00
N ASP A 62 -1.16 27.05 -9.06
CA ASP A 62 -2.28 27.84 -8.53
C ASP A 62 -1.94 28.36 -7.13
N VAL A 63 -2.49 29.54 -6.79
CA VAL A 63 -2.47 30.08 -5.44
C VAL A 63 -3.39 29.21 -4.57
N PRO A 64 -2.89 28.60 -3.49
CA PRO A 64 -3.67 27.62 -2.76
C PRO A 64 -4.69 28.34 -1.84
N ASP A 65 -5.92 27.82 -1.78
CA ASP A 65 -6.90 28.24 -0.77
C ASP A 65 -6.53 27.62 0.58
N VAL A 66 -5.69 28.34 1.32
CA VAL A 66 -5.23 27.97 2.65
C VAL A 66 -5.75 29.01 3.63
N GLN A 67 -6.70 28.58 4.46
CA GLN A 67 -7.21 29.41 5.54
C GLN A 67 -6.08 29.72 6.54
N PRO A 68 -6.01 30.96 7.06
CA PRO A 68 -4.97 31.39 7.99
C PRO A 68 -5.16 30.79 9.38
N SER A 69 -5.06 29.46 9.52
CA SER A 69 -4.95 28.83 10.83
C SER A 69 -3.50 28.89 11.32
N ASN A 70 -3.30 29.51 12.47
CA ASN A 70 -1.98 29.67 13.08
C ASN A 70 -1.52 28.45 13.89
N ARG A 71 -2.32 27.37 13.96
CA ARG A 71 -1.94 26.16 14.72
C ARG A 71 -2.64 24.92 14.19
N MET A 72 -1.87 23.85 14.01
CA MET A 72 -2.42 22.52 13.73
C MET A 72 -2.67 21.76 15.04
N HIS A 73 -3.85 21.15 15.16
CA HIS A 73 -4.26 20.34 16.30
C HIS A 73 -4.54 18.90 15.85
N LEU A 74 -3.70 17.97 16.28
CA LEU A 74 -3.86 16.54 16.04
C LEU A 74 -4.27 15.82 17.34
N LYS A 75 -4.98 14.70 17.20
CA LYS A 75 -5.27 13.77 18.29
C LYS A 75 -4.81 12.38 17.89
N ALA A 76 -4.15 11.68 18.80
CA ALA A 76 -3.58 10.36 18.54
C ALA A 76 -3.63 9.48 19.79
N TRP A 77 -3.80 8.18 19.59
CA TRP A 77 -3.48 7.15 20.57
C TRP A 77 -1.96 6.97 20.63
N ARG A 78 -1.45 6.37 21.70
CA ARG A 78 -0.04 5.95 21.75
C ARG A 78 0.19 4.86 20.71
N GLY A 79 1.32 4.87 20.02
CA GLY A 79 1.65 3.93 18.95
C GLY A 79 1.07 4.32 17.59
N GLU A 80 0.21 5.34 17.52
CA GLU A 80 -0.42 5.77 16.27
C GLU A 80 0.49 6.70 15.45
N ARG A 81 0.45 6.57 14.13
CA ARG A 81 0.97 7.54 13.17
C ARG A 81 -0.15 8.50 12.76
N VAL A 82 0.06 9.80 12.88
CA VAL A 82 -0.91 10.84 12.45
C VAL A 82 -0.28 11.87 11.52
N HIS A 83 -1.12 12.51 10.71
CA HIS A 83 -0.66 13.35 9.60
C HIS A 83 -1.16 14.80 9.68
N ALA A 84 -0.36 15.69 9.13
CA ALA A 84 -0.75 17.05 8.79
C ALA A 84 -0.11 17.45 7.46
N GLN A 85 -0.66 18.46 6.79
CA GLN A 85 -0.10 19.01 5.55
C GLN A 85 0.03 20.53 5.70
N ALA A 86 1.26 21.03 5.64
CA ALA A 86 1.53 22.45 5.47
C ALA A 86 1.67 22.77 3.97
N VAL A 87 1.53 24.03 3.60
CA VAL A 87 1.65 24.48 2.21
C VAL A 87 2.54 25.71 2.18
N LEU A 88 3.61 25.64 1.40
CA LEU A 88 4.51 26.75 1.08
C LEU A 88 4.17 27.23 -0.33
N TRP A 89 3.88 28.52 -0.51
CA TRP A 89 3.67 29.09 -1.83
C TRP A 89 4.36 30.44 -1.96
N THR A 90 4.83 30.75 -3.16
CA THR A 90 5.73 31.89 -3.34
C THR A 90 5.63 32.52 -4.73
N ARG A 91 5.90 33.82 -4.77
CA ARG A 91 6.04 34.64 -5.99
C ARG A 91 7.50 34.85 -6.43
N GLN A 92 8.45 34.30 -5.70
CA GLN A 92 9.87 34.46 -5.98
C GLN A 92 10.58 33.11 -5.92
N ASP A 93 11.73 33.00 -6.58
CA ASP A 93 12.54 31.79 -6.46
C ASP A 93 13.03 31.62 -5.03
N LEU A 94 12.95 30.39 -4.51
CA LEU A 94 13.51 30.00 -3.23
C LEU A 94 14.56 28.92 -3.45
N LYS A 95 15.72 29.11 -2.83
CA LYS A 95 16.87 28.20 -2.95
C LYS A 95 17.11 27.47 -1.65
N LYS A 96 17.49 26.19 -1.73
CA LYS A 96 17.80 25.34 -0.57
C LYS A 96 16.70 25.38 0.49
N VAL A 97 15.44 25.21 0.05
CA VAL A 97 14.32 25.13 0.97
C VAL A 97 14.46 23.85 1.78
N SER A 98 14.46 23.95 3.10
CA SER A 98 14.51 22.83 4.03
C SER A 98 13.42 22.95 5.08
N VAL A 99 13.03 21.81 5.65
CA VAL A 99 11.98 21.71 6.65
C VAL A 99 12.51 20.98 7.87
N ARG A 100 12.26 21.52 9.06
CA ARG A 100 12.56 20.87 10.33
C ARG A 100 11.40 20.97 11.30
N VAL A 101 11.34 20.05 12.26
CA VAL A 101 10.38 20.09 13.37
C VAL A 101 11.13 20.07 14.68
N SER A 102 10.70 20.87 15.65
CA SER A 102 11.23 20.79 17.01
C SER A 102 10.79 19.50 17.70
N ASP A 103 11.43 19.15 18.82
CA ASP A 103 10.80 18.25 19.78
C ASP A 103 9.39 18.73 20.12
N LEU A 104 8.45 17.79 20.26
CA LEU A 104 7.12 18.10 20.78
C LEU A 104 7.17 17.89 22.30
N LYS A 105 6.84 18.94 23.08
CA LYS A 105 7.00 18.94 24.54
C LYS A 105 5.66 19.03 25.27
N ASN A 106 5.54 18.26 26.36
CA ASN A 106 4.44 18.30 27.31
C ASN A 106 5.01 18.30 28.74
N GLY A 107 5.33 19.48 29.26
CA GLY A 107 6.11 19.61 30.50
C GLY A 107 7.50 19.00 30.33
N SER A 108 7.85 18.01 31.16
CA SER A 108 9.09 17.24 31.04
C SER A 108 9.01 16.05 30.06
N ALA A 109 7.82 15.69 29.58
CA ALA A 109 7.66 14.62 28.60
C ALA A 109 7.94 15.15 27.18
N VAL A 110 8.59 14.33 26.36
CA VAL A 110 9.05 14.69 25.02
C VAL A 110 8.69 13.58 24.02
N ILE A 111 8.10 13.97 22.89
CA ILE A 111 8.16 13.18 21.65
C ILE A 111 9.30 13.80 20.84
N PRO A 112 10.42 13.08 20.64
CA PRO A 112 11.60 13.66 20.01
C PRO A 112 11.33 13.96 18.53
N ALA A 113 12.01 14.97 18.00
CA ALA A 113 11.89 15.35 16.58
C ALA A 113 12.15 14.18 15.61
N SER A 114 12.95 13.19 15.99
CA SER A 114 13.20 11.97 15.20
C SER A 114 11.97 11.07 15.00
N LYS A 115 10.87 11.33 15.73
CA LYS A 115 9.56 10.69 15.53
C LYS A 115 8.64 11.49 14.62
N VAL A 116 9.09 12.64 14.14
CA VAL A 116 8.39 13.46 13.16
C VAL A 116 9.19 13.50 11.87
N SER A 117 8.60 13.02 10.77
CA SER A 117 9.21 13.17 9.44
C SER A 117 8.45 14.19 8.61
N THR A 118 9.17 14.90 7.76
CA THR A 118 8.62 15.91 6.86
C THR A 118 9.05 15.62 5.44
N HIS A 119 8.11 15.74 4.50
CA HIS A 119 8.36 15.40 3.10
C HIS A 119 7.79 16.50 2.22
N PHE A 120 8.58 16.96 1.24
CA PHE A 120 8.02 17.74 0.15
C PHE A 120 7.08 16.82 -0.65
N VAL A 121 5.84 17.27 -0.85
CA VAL A 121 4.89 16.54 -1.70
C VAL A 121 5.19 16.91 -3.15
N ARG A 122 5.62 15.92 -3.92
CA ARG A 122 5.99 16.02 -5.33
C ARG A 122 4.79 15.79 -6.24
N TYR A 123 4.90 16.36 -7.43
CA TYR A 123 3.90 16.26 -8.47
C TYR A 123 4.23 15.13 -9.44
N VAL A 124 3.24 14.30 -9.74
CA VAL A 124 3.31 13.24 -10.74
C VAL A 124 2.28 13.52 -11.83
N MET A 125 2.58 13.19 -13.09
CA MET A 125 1.60 13.25 -14.16
C MET A 125 0.52 12.19 -13.96
N THR A 126 -0.73 12.59 -14.08
CA THR A 126 -1.93 11.76 -13.96
C THR A 126 -2.84 11.97 -15.16
N ASP A 127 -3.84 11.10 -15.31
CA ASP A 127 -4.95 11.25 -16.24
C ASP A 127 -6.29 11.35 -15.47
N GLU A 128 -7.36 10.81 -16.04
CA GLU A 128 -8.74 10.87 -15.56
C GLU A 128 -9.46 9.51 -15.66
N LEU A 129 -10.71 9.44 -15.22
CA LEU A 129 -11.60 8.31 -15.49
C LEU A 129 -11.93 8.22 -16.98
N ASN A 130 -12.54 7.10 -17.40
CA ASN A 130 -13.09 6.95 -18.74
C ASN A 130 -14.04 8.12 -19.09
N PRO A 131 -14.10 8.58 -20.36
CA PRO A 131 -14.91 9.75 -20.73
C PRO A 131 -16.40 9.62 -20.41
N ASP A 132 -16.91 8.38 -20.32
CA ASP A 132 -18.29 8.07 -19.94
C ASP A 132 -18.50 8.03 -18.41
N GLY A 133 -17.43 8.22 -17.63
CA GLY A 133 -17.43 8.14 -16.17
C GLY A 133 -17.69 6.73 -15.63
N SER A 134 -17.50 5.67 -16.43
CA SER A 134 -17.84 4.30 -16.02
C SER A 134 -16.81 3.62 -15.12
N GLY A 135 -15.59 4.15 -15.05
CA GLY A 135 -14.46 3.55 -14.33
C GLY A 135 -13.12 3.98 -14.92
N GLY A 136 -12.07 3.25 -14.57
CA GLY A 136 -10.71 3.40 -15.10
C GLY A 136 -10.21 2.17 -15.87
N CYS A 137 -11.08 1.20 -16.19
CA CYS A 137 -10.70 0.02 -16.98
C CYS A 137 -10.61 0.31 -18.48
N GLY A 138 -9.78 -0.44 -19.20
CA GLY A 138 -9.68 -0.38 -20.66
C GLY A 138 -8.23 -0.45 -21.14
N TYR A 139 -8.00 -0.27 -22.43
CA TYR A 139 -6.67 0.05 -22.95
C TYR A 139 -6.56 1.56 -23.15
N ARG A 140 -5.38 2.12 -22.87
CA ARG A 140 -5.03 3.54 -22.96
C ARG A 140 -3.72 3.70 -23.72
N GLU A 141 -3.63 3.08 -24.90
CA GLU A 141 -2.38 3.02 -25.67
C GLU A 141 -1.90 4.41 -26.10
N ASN A 142 -2.84 5.29 -26.45
CA ASN A 142 -2.54 6.66 -26.84
C ASN A 142 -2.79 7.63 -25.68
N LYS A 143 -1.73 8.01 -24.97
CA LYS A 143 -1.79 9.00 -23.87
C LYS A 143 -2.37 10.36 -24.27
N ALA A 144 -2.41 10.71 -25.57
CA ALA A 144 -2.96 11.98 -26.04
C ALA A 144 -4.50 11.98 -26.12
N GLU A 145 -5.16 10.82 -26.03
CA GLU A 145 -6.62 10.70 -25.99
C GLU A 145 -7.20 10.96 -24.60
N TRP A 146 -6.34 11.12 -23.60
CA TRP A 146 -6.70 11.26 -22.20
C TRP A 146 -6.21 12.60 -21.69
N ASP A 147 -7.02 13.23 -20.84
CA ASP A 147 -6.57 14.42 -20.16
C ASP A 147 -5.29 14.18 -19.35
N SER A 148 -4.50 15.22 -19.14
CA SER A 148 -3.21 15.12 -18.48
C SER A 148 -2.96 16.34 -17.61
N SER A 149 -2.58 16.09 -16.36
CA SER A 149 -2.27 17.14 -15.39
C SER A 149 -1.25 16.67 -14.36
N LEU A 150 -0.63 17.63 -13.67
CA LEU A 150 0.19 17.32 -12.51
C LEU A 150 -0.67 17.26 -11.24
N VAL A 151 -0.48 16.20 -10.46
CA VAL A 151 -1.15 16.02 -9.18
C VAL A 151 -0.15 15.81 -8.05
N ALA A 152 -0.37 16.46 -6.90
CA ALA A 152 0.43 16.26 -5.70
C ALA A 152 0.14 14.87 -5.10
N ASP A 153 1.15 14.01 -5.00
CA ASP A 153 0.99 12.66 -4.43
C ASP A 153 2.22 12.13 -3.69
N MET A 154 3.40 12.21 -4.30
CA MET A 154 4.59 11.53 -3.79
C MET A 154 5.24 12.25 -2.61
N LEU A 155 5.61 11.51 -1.57
CA LEU A 155 6.32 12.01 -0.40
C LEU A 155 7.83 11.84 -0.60
N ASP A 156 8.50 12.92 -1.01
CA ASP A 156 9.93 12.85 -1.34
C ASP A 156 10.82 12.65 -0.12
N ILE A 157 11.94 11.97 -0.34
CA ILE A 157 12.99 11.74 0.65
C ILE A 157 14.10 12.80 0.59
N THR A 158 14.01 13.78 -0.31
CA THR A 158 14.97 14.89 -0.36
C THR A 158 14.85 15.78 0.87
N GLU A 159 16.00 16.16 1.45
CA GLU A 159 16.06 17.06 2.61
C GLU A 159 15.93 18.53 2.20
N GLU A 160 16.36 18.86 0.97
CA GLU A 160 16.34 20.20 0.42
C GLU A 160 15.74 20.23 -0.99
N MET A 161 15.12 21.36 -1.36
CA MET A 161 14.55 21.59 -2.68
C MET A 161 14.61 23.07 -3.09
N ASP A 162 14.80 23.33 -4.38
CA ASP A 162 14.57 24.65 -4.96
C ASP A 162 13.12 24.80 -5.43
N LEU A 163 12.50 25.94 -5.14
CA LEU A 163 11.16 26.29 -5.63
C LEU A 163 11.27 27.46 -6.59
N ARG A 164 10.55 27.38 -7.71
CA ARG A 164 10.44 28.48 -8.67
C ARG A 164 9.39 29.50 -8.19
N ALA A 165 9.53 30.74 -8.64
CA ALA A 165 8.50 31.76 -8.50
C ALA A 165 7.15 31.28 -9.06
N ASN A 166 6.06 31.78 -8.46
CA ASN A 166 4.68 31.46 -8.81
C ASN A 166 4.40 29.96 -8.73
N SER A 167 4.82 29.35 -7.63
CA SER A 167 4.57 27.94 -7.38
C SER A 167 4.15 27.65 -5.94
N THR A 168 3.46 26.53 -5.80
CA THR A 168 2.98 25.95 -4.56
C THR A 168 3.67 24.61 -4.33
N ARG A 169 4.04 24.36 -3.07
CA ARG A 169 4.66 23.12 -2.62
C ARG A 169 4.07 22.69 -1.29
N PRO A 170 3.30 21.58 -1.25
CA PRO A 170 2.86 21.02 0.00
C PRO A 170 4.01 20.32 0.73
N ILE A 171 3.89 20.28 2.05
CA ILE A 171 4.83 19.67 2.97
C ILE A 171 4.01 18.75 3.87
N TRP A 172 4.19 17.45 3.70
CA TRP A 172 3.53 16.45 4.53
C TRP A 172 4.31 16.25 5.82
N VAL A 173 3.61 16.17 6.94
CA VAL A 173 4.17 15.96 8.27
C VAL A 173 3.62 14.66 8.83
N LYS A 174 4.49 13.70 9.15
CA LYS A 174 4.13 12.42 9.79
C LYS A 174 4.62 12.42 11.22
N VAL A 175 3.71 12.27 12.17
CA VAL A 175 4.05 12.12 13.60
C VAL A 175 3.82 10.67 14.01
N ASN A 176 4.88 9.93 14.28
CA ASN A 176 4.81 8.58 14.85
C ASN A 176 4.80 8.68 16.38
N VAL A 177 3.62 8.63 17.01
CA VAL A 177 3.50 8.75 18.47
C VAL A 177 4.05 7.48 19.13
N PRO A 178 5.07 7.57 20.00
CA PRO A 178 5.59 6.40 20.70
C PRO A 178 4.50 5.67 21.50
N SER A 179 4.58 4.34 21.56
CA SER A 179 3.63 3.49 22.30
C SER A 179 3.67 3.72 23.82
N ASP A 180 4.78 4.27 24.32
CA ASP A 180 5.05 4.62 25.71
C ASP A 180 4.89 6.13 26.00
N ALA A 181 4.47 6.94 25.03
CA ALA A 181 4.30 8.38 25.20
C ALA A 181 3.30 8.69 26.32
N ARG A 182 3.64 9.59 27.25
CA ARG A 182 2.70 9.99 28.31
C ARG A 182 1.49 10.71 27.70
N PRO A 183 0.24 10.43 28.12
CA PRO A 183 -0.92 11.20 27.65
C PRO A 183 -0.80 12.70 27.95
N GLY A 184 -1.32 13.53 27.05
CA GLY A 184 -1.34 14.99 27.21
C GLY A 184 -1.05 15.75 25.91
N LYS A 185 -0.88 17.07 26.04
CA LYS A 185 -0.72 17.98 24.90
C LYS A 185 0.76 18.27 24.66
N TYR A 186 1.27 17.75 23.55
CA TYR A 186 2.62 18.02 23.09
C TYR A 186 2.62 19.18 22.11
N ARG A 187 3.50 20.15 22.31
CA ARG A 187 3.63 21.33 21.46
C ARG A 187 5.02 21.39 20.85
N GLY A 188 5.08 21.70 19.56
CA GLY A 188 6.31 21.97 18.84
C GLY A 188 6.08 22.95 17.70
N THR A 189 7.06 23.05 16.81
CA THR A 189 7.05 24.01 15.71
C THR A 189 7.65 23.37 14.48
N LEU A 190 6.92 23.44 13.36
CA LEU A 190 7.44 23.20 12.01
C LEU A 190 8.12 24.48 11.55
N THR A 191 9.36 24.39 11.07
CA THR A 191 10.12 25.52 10.56
C THR A 191 10.57 25.25 9.13
N VAL A 192 10.30 26.21 8.25
CA VAL A 192 10.76 26.22 6.86
C VAL A 192 11.84 27.29 6.72
N SER A 193 13.00 26.89 6.21
CA SER A 193 14.14 27.77 5.94
C SER A 193 14.43 27.77 4.44
N ALA A 194 14.94 28.88 3.92
CA ALA A 194 15.46 28.99 2.56
C ALA A 194 16.62 30.00 2.54
N ALA A 195 17.51 29.90 1.56
CA ALA A 195 18.66 30.81 1.45
C ALA A 195 18.20 32.27 1.34
N GLY A 196 18.67 33.13 2.25
CA GLY A 196 18.33 34.55 2.28
C GLY A 196 16.90 34.87 2.77
N LEU A 197 16.12 33.86 3.17
CA LEU A 197 14.78 34.03 3.75
C LEU A 197 14.85 33.91 5.26
N LYS A 198 14.12 34.78 5.98
CA LYS A 198 13.87 34.58 7.41
C LYS A 198 12.97 33.36 7.60
N ASP A 199 13.34 32.49 8.52
CA ASP A 199 12.58 31.29 8.85
C ASP A 199 11.08 31.56 9.05
N LEU A 200 10.28 30.72 8.41
CA LEU A 200 8.83 30.69 8.57
C LEU A 200 8.49 29.55 9.54
N ALA A 201 7.53 29.80 10.44
CA ALA A 201 7.23 28.86 11.51
C ALA A 201 5.73 28.63 11.65
N LEU A 202 5.35 27.36 11.83
CA LEU A 202 3.98 26.93 12.09
C LEU A 202 3.90 26.12 13.40
N PRO A 203 3.12 26.58 14.38
CA PRO A 203 2.82 25.81 15.59
C PRO A 203 2.11 24.48 15.31
N LEU A 204 2.61 23.41 15.94
CA LEU A 204 2.03 22.06 15.89
C LEU A 204 1.67 21.61 17.31
N GLU A 205 0.47 21.05 17.49
CA GLU A 205 0.00 20.44 18.73
C GLU A 205 -0.50 19.02 18.48
N VAL A 206 -0.06 18.07 19.31
CA VAL A 206 -0.53 16.67 19.30
C VAL A 206 -1.07 16.33 20.68
N GLN A 207 -2.36 16.06 20.77
CA GLN A 207 -2.99 15.52 21.98
C GLN A 207 -2.90 13.99 21.95
N VAL A 208 -2.03 13.44 22.80
CA VAL A 208 -1.94 12.00 23.04
C VAL A 208 -3.05 11.61 24.02
N VAL A 209 -3.97 10.75 23.61
CA VAL A 209 -5.04 10.23 24.48
C VAL A 209 -4.56 9.02 25.29
N ASN A 210 -5.25 8.70 26.39
CA ASN A 210 -4.86 7.59 27.26
C ASN A 210 -5.30 6.22 26.74
N ARG A 211 -4.91 5.90 25.51
CA ARG A 211 -5.16 4.62 24.83
C ARG A 211 -3.93 4.26 24.00
N THR A 212 -3.72 2.98 23.73
CA THR A 212 -2.56 2.48 22.97
C THR A 212 -3.07 1.65 21.80
N LEU A 213 -2.60 1.96 20.60
CA LEU A 213 -2.78 1.15 19.41
C LEU A 213 -1.75 0.00 19.40
N PRO A 214 -2.11 -1.24 19.06
CA PRO A 214 -1.14 -2.32 18.84
C PRO A 214 -0.16 -1.98 17.73
N ALA A 215 0.98 -2.67 17.71
CA ALA A 215 1.94 -2.57 16.61
C ALA A 215 1.33 -3.18 15.33
N PRO A 216 1.74 -2.75 14.13
CA PRO A 216 1.16 -3.23 12.87
C PRO A 216 1.10 -4.75 12.69
N LYS A 217 2.12 -5.47 13.16
CA LYS A 217 2.16 -6.95 13.13
C LYS A 217 1.08 -7.64 13.97
N ASP A 218 0.46 -6.92 14.89
CA ASP A 218 -0.56 -7.43 15.82
C ASP A 218 -1.95 -6.86 15.46
N TRP A 219 -2.10 -6.22 14.29
CA TRP A 219 -3.37 -5.71 13.79
C TRP A 219 -4.28 -6.86 13.34
N ALA A 220 -5.58 -6.73 13.61
CA ALA A 220 -6.57 -7.75 13.26
C ALA A 220 -7.02 -7.67 11.80
N PHE A 221 -6.92 -6.48 11.19
CA PHE A 221 -7.31 -6.24 9.80
C PHE A 221 -6.42 -7.00 8.80
N ASN A 222 -7.01 -7.79 7.90
CA ASN A 222 -6.25 -8.50 6.87
C ASN A 222 -5.99 -7.59 5.67
N LEU A 223 -4.73 -7.20 5.44
CA LEU A 223 -4.33 -6.39 4.30
C LEU A 223 -3.55 -7.22 3.27
N ASP A 224 -4.00 -7.18 2.02
CA ASP A 224 -3.32 -7.83 0.90
C ASP A 224 -3.05 -6.84 -0.27
N LEU A 225 -1.83 -6.27 -0.31
CA LEU A 225 -1.34 -5.44 -1.41
C LEU A 225 -0.26 -6.19 -2.20
N TRP A 226 -0.52 -6.58 -3.45
CA TRP A 226 0.40 -7.49 -4.16
C TRP A 226 1.73 -6.85 -4.54
N GLN A 227 2.83 -7.55 -4.24
CA GLN A 227 4.20 -7.05 -4.39
C GLN A 227 4.85 -7.53 -5.69
N ASN A 228 5.51 -6.61 -6.41
CA ASN A 228 6.26 -6.89 -7.63
C ASN A 228 7.77 -6.68 -7.42
N PRO A 229 8.54 -7.73 -7.08
CA PRO A 229 9.99 -7.60 -6.91
C PRO A 229 10.69 -7.30 -8.25
N TYR A 230 10.14 -7.74 -9.38
CA TYR A 230 10.76 -7.55 -10.71
C TYR A 230 10.85 -6.08 -11.11
N ALA A 231 9.86 -5.27 -10.71
CA ALA A 231 9.89 -3.82 -10.92
C ALA A 231 11.07 -3.13 -10.21
N VAL A 232 11.47 -3.63 -9.04
CA VAL A 232 12.62 -3.08 -8.30
C VAL A 232 13.92 -3.40 -9.04
N ALA A 233 14.11 -4.64 -9.47
CA ALA A 233 15.30 -5.03 -10.24
C ALA A 233 15.44 -4.23 -11.54
N ARG A 234 14.34 -4.08 -12.29
CA ARG A 234 14.35 -3.30 -13.54
C ARG A 234 14.64 -1.83 -13.31
N TYR A 235 13.96 -1.20 -12.37
CA TYR A 235 14.11 0.24 -12.12
C TYR A 235 15.54 0.61 -11.73
N TYR A 236 16.15 -0.16 -10.82
CA TYR A 236 17.51 0.07 -10.37
C TYR A 236 18.57 -0.58 -11.26
N ASN A 237 18.16 -1.31 -12.30
CA ASN A 237 19.04 -2.04 -13.21
C ASN A 237 20.03 -2.97 -12.48
N VAL A 238 19.51 -3.77 -11.54
CA VAL A 238 20.31 -4.72 -10.74
C VAL A 238 19.92 -6.16 -11.06
N PRO A 239 20.83 -7.14 -10.91
CA PRO A 239 20.49 -8.53 -11.19
C PRO A 239 19.38 -9.04 -10.26
N LEU A 240 18.39 -9.72 -10.84
CA LEU A 240 17.30 -10.35 -10.09
C LEU A 240 17.85 -11.25 -8.98
N TRP A 241 17.24 -11.13 -7.80
CA TRP A 241 17.58 -11.92 -6.60
C TRP A 241 19.03 -11.78 -6.12
N SER A 242 19.79 -10.79 -6.59
CA SER A 242 21.10 -10.46 -6.03
C SER A 242 20.96 -9.88 -4.62
N LYS A 243 22.07 -9.82 -3.87
CA LYS A 243 22.10 -9.14 -2.57
C LYS A 243 21.65 -7.67 -2.72
N GLU A 244 22.14 -6.98 -3.75
CA GLU A 244 21.80 -5.59 -4.05
C GLU A 244 20.29 -5.41 -4.28
N HIS A 245 19.67 -6.34 -5.02
CA HIS A 245 18.22 -6.34 -5.22
C HIS A 245 17.45 -6.45 -3.89
N PHE A 246 17.83 -7.37 -3.00
CA PHE A 246 17.21 -7.50 -1.68
C PHE A 246 17.46 -6.29 -0.78
N ASP A 247 18.66 -5.68 -0.84
CA ASP A 247 18.97 -4.47 -0.08
C ASP A 247 18.08 -3.29 -0.53
N LEU A 248 17.83 -3.14 -1.84
CA LEU A 248 16.92 -2.13 -2.40
C LEU A 248 15.44 -2.39 -2.06
N MET A 249 15.00 -3.66 -2.10
CA MET A 249 13.64 -4.04 -1.72
C MET A 249 13.36 -3.84 -0.23
N ARG A 250 14.38 -3.99 0.63
CA ARG A 250 14.19 -4.01 2.09
C ARG A 250 13.41 -2.82 2.64
N PRO A 251 13.82 -1.56 2.41
CA PRO A 251 13.06 -0.45 2.94
C PRO A 251 11.72 -0.24 2.20
N ILE A 252 11.58 -0.72 0.96
CA ILE A 252 10.32 -0.67 0.20
C ILE A 252 9.28 -1.61 0.83
N MET A 253 9.64 -2.88 1.02
CA MET A 253 8.75 -3.87 1.62
C MET A 253 8.52 -3.59 3.11
N LYS A 254 9.47 -2.94 3.80
CA LYS A 254 9.26 -2.50 5.18
C LYS A 254 8.12 -1.50 5.33
N MET A 255 7.87 -0.65 4.32
CA MET A 255 6.69 0.22 4.32
C MET A 255 5.39 -0.58 4.41
N LEU A 256 5.33 -1.78 3.81
CA LEU A 256 4.15 -2.64 3.84
C LEU A 256 3.93 -3.28 5.21
N ALA A 257 5.01 -3.78 5.83
CA ALA A 257 4.94 -4.29 7.20
C ALA A 257 4.50 -3.19 8.19
N ASP A 258 4.96 -1.97 7.99
CA ASP A 258 4.62 -0.82 8.83
C ASP A 258 3.15 -0.35 8.70
N VAL A 259 2.40 -0.93 7.77
CA VAL A 259 0.93 -0.73 7.62
C VAL A 259 0.14 -2.02 7.81
N GLY A 260 0.76 -3.09 8.32
CA GLY A 260 0.05 -4.34 8.64
C GLY A 260 -0.27 -5.21 7.43
N GLN A 261 0.52 -5.14 6.36
CA GLN A 261 0.45 -6.12 5.27
C GLN A 261 0.58 -7.54 5.83
N ASP A 262 -0.36 -8.41 5.49
CA ASP A 262 -0.39 -9.80 5.95
C ASP A 262 0.19 -10.75 4.88
N ALA A 263 -0.19 -10.54 3.63
CA ALA A 263 0.07 -11.51 2.56
C ALA A 263 1.40 -11.31 1.82
N ILE A 264 2.04 -12.41 1.43
CA ILE A 264 3.20 -12.47 0.54
C ILE A 264 2.73 -12.94 -0.84
N THR A 265 3.00 -12.14 -1.88
CA THR A 265 2.77 -12.52 -3.27
C THR A 265 3.93 -13.38 -3.77
N ALA A 266 3.65 -14.56 -4.33
CA ALA A 266 4.66 -15.41 -4.96
C ALA A 266 4.20 -15.87 -6.34
N SER A 267 4.99 -15.60 -7.38
CA SER A 267 4.74 -16.10 -8.74
C SER A 267 5.36 -17.49 -8.89
N ILE A 268 4.55 -18.53 -8.87
CA ILE A 268 5.01 -19.92 -8.99
C ILE A 268 5.12 -20.38 -10.44
N MET A 269 4.83 -19.53 -11.43
CA MET A 269 4.99 -19.82 -12.86
C MET A 269 5.30 -18.54 -13.64
N HIS A 270 5.77 -18.66 -14.89
CA HIS A 270 6.11 -17.49 -15.72
C HIS A 270 4.84 -16.79 -16.22
N LYS A 271 4.77 -15.46 -16.02
CA LYS A 271 3.68 -14.57 -16.46
C LYS A 271 2.28 -15.02 -16.00
N PRO A 272 2.03 -15.12 -14.68
CA PRO A 272 0.70 -15.43 -14.13
C PRO A 272 -0.41 -14.50 -14.66
N TRP A 273 -0.07 -13.23 -14.87
CA TRP A 273 -0.96 -12.21 -15.45
C TRP A 273 -0.62 -11.81 -16.88
N ASN A 274 0.01 -12.70 -17.65
CA ASN A 274 0.39 -12.48 -19.07
C ASN A 274 1.12 -11.15 -19.34
N GLY A 275 1.88 -10.63 -18.37
CA GLY A 275 2.62 -9.37 -18.50
C GLY A 275 1.73 -8.12 -18.60
N GLN A 276 0.60 -8.09 -17.88
CA GLN A 276 -0.27 -6.91 -17.83
C GLN A 276 0.43 -5.67 -17.26
N THR A 277 1.44 -5.83 -16.39
CA THR A 277 2.27 -4.76 -15.81
C THR A 277 3.45 -4.39 -16.72
N GLU A 278 4.15 -3.29 -16.43
CA GLU A 278 5.40 -2.96 -17.13
C GLU A 278 6.43 -4.09 -16.97
N ASP A 279 6.62 -4.51 -15.72
CA ASP A 279 7.48 -5.62 -15.35
C ASP A 279 6.62 -6.85 -15.09
N HIS A 280 6.69 -7.82 -16.00
CA HIS A 280 6.00 -9.09 -15.81
C HIS A 280 6.65 -9.91 -14.70
N TYR A 281 5.85 -10.75 -14.06
CA TYR A 281 6.34 -11.68 -13.06
C TYR A 281 6.95 -12.90 -13.75
N ASP A 282 8.20 -13.23 -13.44
CA ASP A 282 8.79 -14.51 -13.78
C ASP A 282 8.43 -15.59 -12.75
N SER A 283 8.79 -16.84 -13.04
CA SER A 283 8.63 -17.93 -12.08
C SER A 283 9.69 -17.85 -10.98
N MET A 284 9.27 -17.87 -9.71
CA MET A 284 10.12 -18.10 -8.55
C MET A 284 10.43 -19.59 -8.35
N VAL A 285 9.84 -20.47 -9.17
CA VAL A 285 10.05 -21.91 -9.12
C VAL A 285 10.56 -22.40 -10.47
N GLY A 286 11.78 -22.96 -10.49
CA GLY A 286 12.30 -23.66 -11.66
C GLY A 286 11.59 -24.98 -11.86
N ARG A 287 11.16 -25.27 -13.09
CA ARG A 287 10.59 -26.57 -13.48
C ARG A 287 11.42 -27.19 -14.58
N ILE A 288 11.95 -28.38 -14.32
CA ILE A 288 12.82 -29.10 -15.25
C ILE A 288 12.18 -30.45 -15.58
N LYS A 289 11.96 -30.70 -16.87
CA LYS A 289 11.61 -32.03 -17.37
C LYS A 289 12.90 -32.77 -17.73
N LYS A 290 13.16 -33.88 -17.05
CA LYS A 290 14.38 -34.68 -17.19
C LYS A 290 14.32 -35.61 -18.40
N LEU A 291 15.47 -36.14 -18.82
CA LEU A 291 15.59 -37.08 -19.94
C LEU A 291 14.79 -38.38 -19.74
N ASP A 292 14.59 -38.80 -18.49
CA ASP A 292 13.81 -39.98 -18.13
C ASP A 292 12.28 -39.72 -18.08
N GLY A 293 11.84 -38.50 -18.38
CA GLY A 293 10.45 -38.06 -18.35
C GLY A 293 9.96 -37.60 -16.97
N THR A 294 10.77 -37.69 -15.92
CA THR A 294 10.42 -37.20 -14.58
C THR A 294 10.62 -35.69 -14.45
N TRP A 295 10.04 -35.09 -13.41
CA TRP A 295 10.17 -33.67 -13.11
C TRP A 295 11.19 -33.41 -11.99
N SER A 296 11.86 -32.25 -12.06
CA SER A 296 12.64 -31.65 -10.97
C SER A 296 12.17 -30.23 -10.73
N TYR A 297 12.13 -29.82 -9.47
CA TYR A 297 11.73 -28.48 -9.08
C TYR A 297 12.85 -27.79 -8.31
N ASP A 298 13.07 -26.51 -8.58
CA ASP A 298 14.02 -25.65 -7.87
C ASP A 298 13.27 -24.50 -7.20
N TYR A 299 13.24 -24.52 -5.87
CA TYR A 299 12.56 -23.54 -5.03
C TYR A 299 13.49 -22.43 -4.53
N THR A 300 14.73 -22.34 -5.01
CA THR A 300 15.75 -21.42 -4.46
C THR A 300 15.28 -19.96 -4.44
N VAL A 301 14.64 -19.49 -5.51
CA VAL A 301 14.14 -18.11 -5.58
C VAL A 301 12.93 -17.92 -4.66
N PHE A 302 11.95 -18.83 -4.73
CA PHE A 302 10.78 -18.83 -3.85
C PHE A 302 11.18 -18.80 -2.37
N ASP A 303 12.11 -19.65 -1.96
CA ASP A 303 12.59 -19.74 -0.58
C ASP A 303 13.25 -18.45 -0.12
N ARG A 304 14.13 -17.87 -0.95
CA ARG A 304 14.81 -16.62 -0.61
C ARG A 304 13.84 -15.46 -0.50
N TRP A 305 12.83 -15.40 -1.38
CA TRP A 305 11.79 -14.37 -1.34
C TRP A 305 10.91 -14.50 -0.10
N VAL A 306 10.38 -15.68 0.19
CA VAL A 306 9.51 -15.93 1.35
C VAL A 306 10.29 -15.71 2.65
N THR A 307 11.53 -16.21 2.75
CA THR A 307 12.39 -15.99 3.92
C THR A 307 12.63 -14.51 4.15
N PHE A 308 12.94 -13.75 3.09
CA PHE A 308 13.11 -12.30 3.17
C PHE A 308 11.84 -11.59 3.67
N MET A 309 10.68 -11.87 3.09
CA MET A 309 9.44 -11.20 3.52
C MET A 309 9.09 -11.53 4.99
N ARG A 310 9.35 -12.76 5.42
CA ARG A 310 9.04 -13.20 6.78
C ARG A 310 10.04 -12.73 7.82
N GLU A 311 11.30 -13.09 7.64
CA GLU A 311 12.33 -12.96 8.67
C GLU A 311 12.95 -11.55 8.67
N ASP A 312 13.13 -10.97 7.49
CA ASP A 312 13.81 -9.69 7.32
C ASP A 312 12.84 -8.50 7.38
N ILE A 313 11.63 -8.65 6.85
CA ILE A 313 10.63 -7.58 6.76
C ILE A 313 9.60 -7.66 7.89
N GLY A 314 9.19 -8.88 8.27
CA GLY A 314 8.21 -9.15 9.32
C GLY A 314 6.78 -9.31 8.80
N ILE A 315 6.61 -9.77 7.56
CA ILE A 315 5.32 -10.13 6.96
C ILE A 315 5.25 -11.66 6.93
N ASP A 316 4.45 -12.26 7.80
CA ASP A 316 4.43 -13.72 8.01
C ASP A 316 3.04 -14.37 7.99
N GLY A 317 2.07 -13.68 7.39
CA GLY A 317 0.72 -14.16 7.12
C GLY A 317 0.65 -15.14 5.95
N ILE A 318 -0.36 -14.98 5.09
CA ILE A 318 -0.59 -15.92 3.97
C ILE A 318 0.48 -15.80 2.87
N ILE A 319 0.91 -16.92 2.28
CA ILE A 319 1.75 -16.94 1.06
C ILE A 319 0.84 -17.28 -0.12
N SER A 320 0.49 -16.27 -0.91
CA SER A 320 -0.41 -16.38 -2.06
C SER A 320 0.39 -16.74 -3.33
N CYS A 321 0.23 -17.99 -3.80
CA CYS A 321 0.98 -18.55 -4.92
C CYS A 321 0.19 -18.45 -6.24
N TYR A 322 0.57 -17.50 -7.09
CA TYR A 322 -0.06 -17.23 -8.39
C TYR A 322 0.70 -17.90 -9.54
N THR A 323 0.06 -18.59 -10.48
CA THR A 323 -1.31 -19.12 -10.44
C THR A 323 -1.37 -20.39 -11.29
N MET A 324 -2.39 -21.23 -11.06
CA MET A 324 -2.67 -22.41 -11.87
C MET A 324 -3.48 -22.11 -13.14
N ILE A 325 -4.11 -20.95 -13.22
CA ILE A 325 -5.03 -20.58 -14.30
C ILE A 325 -4.68 -19.20 -14.89
N PRO A 326 -3.46 -19.04 -15.44
CA PRO A 326 -2.94 -17.77 -15.94
C PRO A 326 -3.73 -17.30 -17.15
N TRP A 327 -3.74 -15.99 -17.41
CA TRP A 327 -4.52 -15.37 -18.48
C TRP A 327 -4.35 -16.07 -19.84
N ALA A 328 -3.12 -16.45 -20.19
CA ALA A 328 -2.78 -17.11 -21.46
C ALA A 328 -2.90 -18.64 -21.47
N MET A 329 -3.18 -19.31 -20.34
CA MET A 329 -3.22 -20.78 -20.21
C MET A 329 -2.00 -21.49 -20.84
N ARG A 330 -0.82 -20.89 -20.64
CA ARG A 330 0.47 -21.31 -21.19
C ARG A 330 1.50 -21.40 -20.07
N PHE A 331 2.17 -22.54 -19.97
CA PHE A 331 3.02 -22.90 -18.83
C PHE A 331 4.43 -23.25 -19.29
N ASP A 332 5.43 -22.56 -18.77
CA ASP A 332 6.83 -22.76 -19.13
C ASP A 332 7.46 -23.96 -18.39
N TYR A 333 8.47 -24.56 -19.00
CA TYR A 333 9.40 -25.47 -18.34
C TYR A 333 10.72 -25.55 -19.10
N TYR A 334 11.80 -25.88 -18.40
CA TYR A 334 13.06 -26.24 -19.02
C TYR A 334 13.05 -27.72 -19.42
N ASP A 335 13.22 -27.99 -20.71
CA ASP A 335 13.29 -29.35 -21.23
C ASP A 335 14.75 -29.78 -21.41
N GLN A 336 15.19 -30.80 -20.66
CA GLN A 336 16.57 -31.30 -20.77
C GLN A 336 16.86 -31.94 -22.13
N ALA A 337 15.87 -32.56 -22.77
CA ALA A 337 16.05 -33.23 -24.05
C ALA A 337 16.43 -32.24 -25.17
N THR A 338 15.83 -31.05 -25.16
CA THR A 338 16.10 -29.99 -26.14
C THR A 338 17.03 -28.89 -25.62
N SER A 339 17.35 -28.88 -24.33
CA SER A 339 18.12 -27.82 -23.64
C SER A 339 17.52 -26.42 -23.83
N ARG A 340 16.20 -26.31 -23.84
CA ARG A 340 15.45 -25.07 -24.11
C ARG A 340 14.26 -24.93 -23.19
N ILE A 341 13.78 -23.69 -23.04
CA ILE A 341 12.45 -23.45 -22.48
C ILE A 341 11.40 -23.87 -23.51
N GLN A 342 10.49 -24.71 -23.06
CA GLN A 342 9.33 -25.19 -23.80
C GLN A 342 8.05 -24.77 -23.07
N PHE A 343 6.91 -24.93 -23.74
CA PHE A 343 5.62 -24.55 -23.19
C PHE A 343 4.62 -25.69 -23.30
N VAL A 344 3.79 -25.83 -22.28
CA VAL A 344 2.54 -26.59 -22.32
C VAL A 344 1.41 -25.58 -22.45
N GLU A 345 0.55 -25.76 -23.45
CA GLU A 345 -0.73 -25.06 -23.55
C GLU A 345 -1.81 -26.09 -23.27
N ALA A 346 -2.54 -25.91 -22.17
CA ALA A 346 -3.54 -26.89 -21.74
C ALA A 346 -4.62 -26.26 -20.85
N GLN A 347 -5.83 -26.78 -20.94
CA GLN A 347 -6.97 -26.37 -20.10
C GLN A 347 -7.12 -27.27 -18.84
N PRO A 348 -7.77 -26.80 -17.76
CA PRO A 348 -7.82 -27.55 -16.50
C PRO A 348 -8.51 -28.91 -16.55
N ASP A 349 -9.31 -29.19 -17.58
CA ASP A 349 -9.95 -30.49 -17.83
C ASP A 349 -9.13 -31.43 -18.73
N GLU A 350 -7.97 -31.01 -19.21
CA GLU A 350 -7.10 -31.80 -20.08
C GLU A 350 -6.03 -32.57 -19.30
N GLN A 351 -5.67 -33.77 -19.79
CA GLN A 351 -4.65 -34.61 -19.16
C GLN A 351 -3.27 -33.92 -19.14
N ALA A 352 -2.92 -33.16 -20.18
CA ALA A 352 -1.66 -32.43 -20.24
C ALA A 352 -1.52 -31.38 -19.11
N TYR A 353 -2.62 -30.74 -18.73
CA TYR A 353 -2.65 -29.81 -17.60
C TYR A 353 -2.43 -30.54 -16.28
N LYS A 354 -3.12 -31.69 -16.10
CA LYS A 354 -2.95 -32.54 -14.92
C LYS A 354 -1.52 -33.08 -14.80
N ASP A 355 -0.93 -33.53 -15.90
CA ASP A 355 0.44 -34.06 -15.95
C ASP A 355 1.50 -32.99 -15.63
N TYR A 356 1.19 -31.72 -15.91
CA TYR A 356 2.05 -30.59 -15.57
C TYR A 356 1.92 -30.19 -14.10
N TRP A 357 0.68 -30.03 -13.59
CA TRP A 357 0.44 -29.45 -12.28
C TRP A 357 0.46 -30.45 -11.12
N LEU A 358 -0.09 -31.66 -11.30
CA LEU A 358 -0.25 -32.60 -10.19
C LEU A 358 1.10 -33.05 -9.57
N PRO A 359 2.14 -33.42 -10.36
CA PRO A 359 3.43 -33.78 -9.79
C PRO A 359 4.08 -32.60 -9.05
N PHE A 360 3.94 -31.39 -9.60
CA PHE A 360 4.47 -30.17 -8.99
C PHE A 360 3.81 -29.88 -7.64
N LEU A 361 2.49 -29.91 -7.55
CA LEU A 361 1.79 -29.60 -6.30
C LEU A 361 2.08 -30.63 -5.20
N LYS A 362 2.25 -31.91 -5.55
CA LYS A 362 2.68 -32.95 -4.61
C LYS A 362 4.09 -32.68 -4.07
N ASP A 363 5.00 -32.31 -4.97
CA ASP A 363 6.37 -31.96 -4.60
C ASP A 363 6.42 -30.69 -3.74
N PHE A 364 5.64 -29.68 -4.13
CA PHE A 364 5.54 -28.40 -3.46
C PHE A 364 4.91 -28.53 -2.07
N SER A 365 3.87 -29.37 -1.90
CA SER A 365 3.33 -29.68 -0.57
C SER A 365 4.42 -30.23 0.36
N ARG A 366 5.20 -31.22 -0.12
CA ARG A 366 6.31 -31.79 0.65
C ARG A 366 7.35 -30.72 1.01
N HIS A 367 7.81 -29.94 0.05
CA HIS A 367 8.76 -28.84 0.26
C HIS A 367 8.24 -27.84 1.31
N LEU A 368 7.01 -27.37 1.16
CA LEU A 368 6.40 -26.43 2.09
C LEU A 368 6.26 -27.01 3.51
N ARG A 369 6.00 -28.31 3.66
CA ARG A 369 5.96 -28.97 4.99
C ARG A 369 7.34 -29.08 5.60
N GLU A 370 8.37 -29.38 4.81
CA GLU A 370 9.79 -29.37 5.26
C GLU A 370 10.21 -27.97 5.74
N LYS A 371 9.74 -26.92 5.07
CA LYS A 371 9.97 -25.52 5.47
C LYS A 371 9.09 -25.05 6.63
N GLY A 372 8.04 -25.79 6.99
CA GLY A 372 7.03 -25.37 7.97
C GLY A 372 6.08 -24.28 7.46
N TRP A 373 5.98 -24.08 6.15
CA TRP A 373 5.20 -23.01 5.52
C TRP A 373 3.84 -23.46 4.97
N PHE A 374 3.62 -24.77 4.85
CA PHE A 374 2.41 -25.32 4.22
C PHE A 374 1.09 -24.77 4.78
N GLY A 375 0.98 -24.64 6.12
CA GLY A 375 -0.22 -24.11 6.76
C GLY A 375 -0.52 -22.64 6.44
N GLN A 376 0.43 -21.88 5.90
CA GLN A 376 0.29 -20.48 5.51
C GLN A 376 0.25 -20.31 3.99
N THR A 377 0.61 -21.33 3.21
CA THR A 377 0.61 -21.25 1.75
C THR A 377 -0.75 -21.56 1.17
N ALA A 378 -1.16 -20.76 0.20
CA ALA A 378 -2.37 -20.97 -0.57
C ALA A 378 -2.10 -20.89 -2.07
N ILE A 379 -2.79 -21.71 -2.85
CA ILE A 379 -2.79 -21.61 -4.30
C ILE A 379 -3.82 -20.57 -4.71
N SER A 380 -3.38 -19.55 -5.46
CA SER A 380 -4.17 -18.35 -5.70
C SER A 380 -4.73 -18.30 -7.12
N MET A 381 -6.02 -17.97 -7.19
CA MET A 381 -6.76 -17.74 -8.43
C MET A 381 -7.15 -16.27 -8.55
N ASP A 382 -7.26 -15.80 -9.79
CA ASP A 382 -7.65 -14.44 -10.16
C ASP A 382 -8.71 -14.53 -11.26
N GLU A 383 -9.95 -14.16 -10.92
CA GLU A 383 -11.21 -14.32 -11.66
C GLU A 383 -11.14 -15.03 -13.02
N ARG A 384 -11.52 -16.32 -13.08
CA ARG A 384 -11.58 -17.13 -14.32
C ARG A 384 -12.95 -17.77 -14.51
N PRO A 385 -13.26 -18.28 -15.72
CA PRO A 385 -14.48 -19.05 -15.93
C PRO A 385 -14.64 -20.19 -14.92
N MET A 386 -15.86 -20.39 -14.41
CA MET A 386 -16.17 -21.36 -13.35
C MET A 386 -15.59 -22.76 -13.60
N LYS A 387 -15.74 -23.28 -14.83
CA LYS A 387 -15.22 -24.60 -15.22
C LYS A 387 -13.70 -24.72 -15.02
N ALA A 388 -12.95 -23.65 -15.30
CA ALA A 388 -11.50 -23.62 -15.12
C ALA A 388 -11.13 -23.63 -13.62
N MET A 389 -11.86 -22.85 -12.79
CA MET A 389 -11.65 -22.81 -11.34
C MET A 389 -11.93 -24.18 -10.71
N GLN A 390 -13.04 -24.83 -11.06
CA GLN A 390 -13.38 -26.17 -10.56
C GLN A 390 -12.34 -27.23 -10.97
N GLY A 391 -11.84 -27.17 -12.21
CA GLY A 391 -10.79 -28.05 -12.69
C GLY A 391 -9.47 -27.87 -11.91
N ALA A 392 -9.07 -26.63 -11.65
CA ALA A 392 -7.91 -26.32 -10.84
C ALA A 392 -8.08 -26.79 -9.38
N ILE A 393 -9.22 -26.50 -8.74
CA ILE A 393 -9.54 -26.97 -7.37
C ILE A 393 -9.43 -28.49 -7.28
N LYS A 394 -9.99 -29.23 -8.25
CA LYS A 394 -9.91 -30.68 -8.28
C LYS A 394 -8.47 -31.19 -8.24
N ILE A 395 -7.58 -30.58 -9.03
CA ILE A 395 -6.16 -30.96 -9.07
C ILE A 395 -5.43 -30.55 -7.80
N ILE A 396 -5.75 -29.39 -7.22
CA ILE A 396 -5.20 -28.95 -5.93
C ILE A 396 -5.55 -29.97 -4.84
N ARG A 397 -6.82 -30.35 -4.73
CA ARG A 397 -7.30 -31.33 -3.74
C ARG A 397 -6.76 -32.74 -3.98
N GLU A 398 -6.58 -33.14 -5.23
CA GLU A 398 -5.94 -34.42 -5.57
C GLU A 398 -4.45 -34.44 -5.22
N ALA A 399 -3.76 -33.29 -5.31
CA ALA A 399 -2.37 -33.17 -4.91
C ALA A 399 -2.21 -33.23 -3.39
N ASP A 400 -2.99 -32.43 -2.67
CA ASP A 400 -3.07 -32.45 -1.21
C ASP A 400 -4.41 -31.81 -0.77
N PRO A 401 -5.28 -32.54 -0.05
CA PRO A 401 -6.59 -32.02 0.36
C PRO A 401 -6.48 -30.83 1.32
N GLU A 402 -5.36 -30.66 2.02
CA GLU A 402 -5.15 -29.58 3.01
C GLU A 402 -4.65 -28.26 2.39
N PHE A 403 -4.37 -28.21 1.08
CA PHE A 403 -3.97 -26.95 0.45
C PHE A 403 -5.05 -25.88 0.66
N LYS A 404 -4.62 -24.70 1.12
CA LYS A 404 -5.47 -23.52 1.11
C LYS A 404 -5.60 -23.00 -0.32
N ILE A 405 -6.74 -22.40 -0.63
CA ILE A 405 -7.04 -21.80 -1.93
C ILE A 405 -7.51 -20.37 -1.70
N THR A 406 -6.98 -19.43 -2.48
CA THR A 406 -7.46 -18.04 -2.50
C THR A 406 -8.10 -17.67 -3.83
N LEU A 407 -9.07 -16.76 -3.79
CA LEU A 407 -9.66 -16.14 -4.97
C LEU A 407 -9.84 -14.64 -4.73
N ALA A 408 -9.41 -13.83 -5.71
CA ALA A 408 -9.93 -12.48 -5.91
C ALA A 408 -10.88 -12.54 -7.11
N GLY A 409 -12.15 -12.16 -6.91
CA GLY A 409 -13.18 -12.20 -7.94
C GLY A 409 -14.59 -12.32 -7.38
N ASN A 410 -15.55 -12.53 -8.26
CA ASN A 410 -16.97 -12.62 -7.90
C ASN A 410 -17.29 -13.75 -6.90
N TYR A 411 -18.37 -13.55 -6.14
CA TYR A 411 -18.93 -14.59 -5.27
C TYR A 411 -19.53 -15.73 -6.11
N HIS A 412 -19.20 -16.97 -5.74
CA HIS A 412 -19.71 -18.17 -6.37
C HIS A 412 -20.05 -19.24 -5.33
N ALA A 413 -21.32 -19.64 -5.27
CA ALA A 413 -21.79 -20.64 -4.29
C ALA A 413 -21.15 -22.02 -4.52
N GLU A 414 -20.78 -22.34 -5.77
CA GLU A 414 -20.26 -23.63 -6.20
C GLU A 414 -18.86 -23.97 -5.67
N ILE A 415 -18.08 -22.95 -5.29
CA ILE A 415 -16.68 -23.11 -4.87
C ILE A 415 -16.36 -22.41 -3.54
N VAL A 416 -17.30 -21.65 -2.95
CA VAL A 416 -17.02 -20.84 -1.76
C VAL A 416 -16.48 -21.66 -0.58
N ASP A 417 -16.92 -22.92 -0.44
CA ASP A 417 -16.48 -23.80 0.64
C ASP A 417 -15.05 -24.33 0.45
N ASP A 418 -14.53 -24.33 -0.79
CA ASP A 418 -13.14 -24.65 -1.08
C ASP A 418 -12.17 -23.49 -0.76
N LEU A 419 -12.68 -22.26 -0.66
CA LEU A 419 -11.86 -21.05 -0.58
C LEU A 419 -11.55 -20.67 0.86
N TYR A 420 -10.28 -20.76 1.23
CA TYR A 420 -9.79 -20.25 2.52
C TYR A 420 -9.87 -18.72 2.58
N TYR A 421 -9.47 -18.05 1.51
CA TYR A 421 -9.50 -16.59 1.38
C TYR A 421 -10.31 -16.23 0.13
N LEU A 422 -11.28 -15.34 0.26
CA LEU A 422 -12.06 -14.81 -0.86
C LEU A 422 -12.17 -13.29 -0.71
N ALA A 423 -11.65 -12.54 -1.68
CA ALA A 423 -11.90 -11.11 -1.82
C ALA A 423 -12.92 -10.88 -2.95
N ILE A 424 -14.06 -10.28 -2.63
CA ILE A 424 -15.10 -9.93 -3.61
C ILE A 424 -15.00 -8.45 -4.04
N PRO A 425 -15.51 -8.07 -5.22
CA PRO A 425 -15.46 -6.68 -5.65
C PRO A 425 -16.29 -5.78 -4.72
N TYR A 426 -15.87 -4.52 -4.61
CA TYR A 426 -16.67 -3.49 -3.95
C TYR A 426 -18.10 -3.43 -4.50
N GLY A 427 -19.07 -3.23 -3.60
CA GLY A 427 -20.50 -3.17 -3.93
C GLY A 427 -21.20 -4.53 -3.97
N HIS A 428 -20.46 -5.64 -3.86
CA HIS A 428 -21.03 -6.97 -3.61
C HIS A 428 -21.05 -7.25 -2.12
N GLU A 429 -21.88 -8.21 -1.69
CA GLU A 429 -21.94 -8.69 -0.30
C GLU A 429 -21.92 -10.21 -0.24
N PHE A 430 -21.39 -10.77 0.85
CA PHE A 430 -21.54 -12.18 1.14
C PHE A 430 -22.95 -12.46 1.66
N PRO A 431 -23.61 -13.55 1.22
CA PRO A 431 -24.82 -14.03 1.89
C PRO A 431 -24.55 -14.25 3.39
N ALA A 432 -25.45 -13.79 4.26
CA ALA A 432 -25.19 -13.74 5.70
C ALA A 432 -24.89 -15.11 6.33
N ASP A 433 -25.58 -16.17 5.89
CA ASP A 433 -25.33 -17.53 6.34
C ASP A 433 -23.96 -18.06 5.87
N VAL A 434 -23.54 -17.68 4.66
CA VAL A 434 -22.23 -18.00 4.11
C VAL A 434 -21.13 -17.28 4.86
N LYS A 435 -21.26 -15.97 5.12
CA LYS A 435 -20.28 -15.20 5.90
C LYS A 435 -20.11 -15.79 7.30
N ALA A 436 -21.20 -16.08 7.99
CA ALA A 436 -21.15 -16.70 9.32
C ALA A 436 -20.50 -18.09 9.31
N ARG A 437 -20.75 -18.91 8.28
CA ARG A 437 -20.08 -20.20 8.10
C ARG A 437 -18.57 -20.03 7.88
N ARG A 438 -18.18 -19.08 7.02
CA ARG A 438 -16.77 -18.78 6.73
C ARG A 438 -16.02 -18.34 7.98
N GLU A 439 -16.59 -17.41 8.75
CA GLU A 439 -16.03 -16.95 10.02
C GLU A 439 -15.83 -18.09 11.02
N LYS A 440 -16.83 -18.96 11.18
CA LYS A 440 -16.75 -20.14 12.06
C LYS A 440 -15.62 -21.09 11.66
N ASN A 441 -15.32 -21.18 10.36
CA ASN A 441 -14.27 -22.02 9.80
C ASN A 441 -12.90 -21.34 9.76
N GLY A 442 -12.78 -20.09 10.26
CA GLY A 442 -11.54 -19.32 10.18
C GLY A 442 -11.14 -18.93 8.75
N GLN A 443 -12.11 -18.88 7.84
CA GLN A 443 -11.91 -18.46 6.45
C GLN A 443 -12.04 -16.93 6.34
N LEU A 444 -11.21 -16.34 5.49
CA LEU A 444 -11.13 -14.89 5.28
C LEU A 444 -12.08 -14.44 4.16
N SER A 445 -12.90 -13.44 4.45
CA SER A 445 -13.89 -12.84 3.55
C SER A 445 -13.60 -11.35 3.40
N CYS A 446 -12.85 -10.99 2.37
CA CYS A 446 -12.34 -9.63 2.14
C CYS A 446 -13.08 -8.92 1.01
N VAL A 447 -12.76 -7.65 0.80
CA VAL A 447 -13.25 -6.83 -0.32
C VAL A 447 -12.07 -6.22 -1.09
N TYR A 448 -12.22 -5.98 -2.38
CA TYR A 448 -11.20 -5.27 -3.19
C TYR A 448 -11.81 -4.19 -4.08
N THR A 449 -10.96 -3.26 -4.51
CA THR A 449 -11.24 -2.36 -5.63
C THR A 449 -10.17 -2.53 -6.70
N CYS A 450 -10.51 -2.24 -7.95
CA CYS A 450 -9.61 -2.32 -9.09
C CYS A 450 -9.88 -1.15 -10.05
N CYS A 451 -9.70 -1.37 -11.35
CA CYS A 451 -9.98 -0.34 -12.35
C CYS A 451 -11.48 -0.05 -12.52
N THR A 452 -12.38 -0.91 -12.02
CA THR A 452 -13.81 -0.82 -12.30
C THR A 452 -14.45 0.36 -11.55
N GLU A 453 -14.14 0.51 -10.27
CA GLU A 453 -14.79 1.48 -9.41
C GLU A 453 -14.27 2.89 -9.67
N THR A 454 -15.16 3.82 -10.01
CA THR A 454 -14.85 5.26 -9.99
C THR A 454 -14.59 5.76 -8.56
N PHE A 455 -15.28 5.15 -7.60
CA PHE A 455 -15.18 5.40 -6.17
C PHE A 455 -15.61 4.14 -5.38
N PRO A 456 -14.97 3.85 -4.24
CA PRO A 456 -13.74 4.46 -3.77
C PRO A 456 -12.54 3.91 -4.54
N ASN A 457 -11.50 4.72 -4.74
CA ASN A 457 -10.27 4.26 -5.37
C ASN A 457 -9.02 4.97 -4.84
N ILE A 458 -7.85 4.51 -5.29
CA ILE A 458 -6.54 5.10 -5.02
C ILE A 458 -5.77 5.34 -6.33
N PHE A 459 -6.47 5.79 -7.37
CA PHE A 459 -5.81 6.41 -8.52
C PHE A 459 -5.09 7.68 -8.06
N THR A 460 -4.07 8.13 -8.78
CA THR A 460 -3.29 9.33 -8.40
C THR A 460 -4.14 10.59 -8.33
N PHE A 461 -5.25 10.64 -9.08
CA PHE A 461 -6.24 11.73 -9.04
C PHE A 461 -7.38 11.51 -8.03
N SER A 462 -7.52 10.32 -7.43
CA SER A 462 -8.56 10.07 -6.42
C SER A 462 -8.42 11.01 -5.23
N ASP A 463 -9.56 11.36 -4.62
CA ASP A 463 -9.58 12.20 -3.42
C ASP A 463 -8.78 11.50 -2.30
N PRO A 464 -7.87 12.19 -1.59
CA PRO A 464 -7.02 11.57 -0.57
C PRO A 464 -7.79 10.81 0.52
N ALA A 465 -9.00 11.24 0.83
CA ALA A 465 -9.84 10.60 1.85
C ALA A 465 -10.39 9.24 1.42
N GLU A 466 -10.47 8.94 0.12
CA GLU A 466 -10.91 7.63 -0.39
C GLU A 466 -10.01 6.51 0.12
N ALA A 467 -8.70 6.75 0.14
CA ALA A 467 -7.73 5.78 0.63
C ALA A 467 -7.96 5.39 2.10
N ALA A 468 -8.34 6.35 2.95
CA ALA A 468 -8.70 6.09 4.34
C ALA A 468 -10.08 5.41 4.44
N TRP A 469 -11.02 5.79 3.57
CA TRP A 469 -12.38 5.27 3.55
C TRP A 469 -12.44 3.78 3.19
N MET A 470 -11.65 3.31 2.23
CA MET A 470 -11.66 1.91 1.75
C MET A 470 -11.53 0.86 2.86
N PRO A 471 -10.50 0.87 3.74
CA PRO A 471 -10.41 -0.11 4.81
C PRO A 471 -11.52 0.06 5.86
N ILE A 472 -11.98 1.29 6.13
CA ILE A 472 -13.10 1.54 7.05
C ILE A 472 -14.38 0.91 6.49
N HIS A 473 -14.59 1.00 5.18
CA HIS A 473 -15.68 0.33 4.49
C HIS A 473 -15.62 -1.19 4.65
N ALA A 474 -14.43 -1.79 4.58
CA ALA A 474 -14.28 -3.21 4.84
C ALA A 474 -14.84 -3.59 6.22
N VAL A 475 -14.51 -2.82 7.27
CA VAL A 475 -15.07 -3.05 8.63
C VAL A 475 -16.57 -2.76 8.71
N ALA A 476 -17.04 -1.73 8.01
CA ALA A 476 -18.45 -1.34 7.98
C ALA A 476 -19.34 -2.39 7.31
N GLY A 477 -18.87 -2.97 6.21
CA GLY A 477 -19.53 -4.03 5.45
C GLY A 477 -19.34 -5.44 6.03
N GLY A 478 -18.65 -5.57 7.16
CA GLY A 478 -18.43 -6.86 7.81
C GLY A 478 -17.38 -7.74 7.14
N TYR A 479 -16.49 -7.17 6.32
CA TYR A 479 -15.34 -7.87 5.74
C TYR A 479 -14.20 -8.02 6.75
N ASP A 480 -13.39 -9.04 6.54
CA ASP A 480 -12.23 -9.36 7.39
C ASP A 480 -10.97 -8.55 6.98
N GLY A 481 -11.02 -7.87 5.84
CA GLY A 481 -9.86 -7.22 5.25
C GLY A 481 -10.11 -6.55 3.91
N PHE A 482 -9.04 -5.99 3.35
CA PHE A 482 -9.03 -5.29 2.07
C PHE A 482 -7.86 -5.75 1.20
N LEU A 483 -8.13 -5.93 -0.09
CA LEU A 483 -7.14 -6.31 -1.11
C LEU A 483 -7.00 -5.22 -2.16
N ARG A 484 -5.77 -4.98 -2.63
CA ARG A 484 -5.48 -4.27 -3.87
C ARG A 484 -4.43 -5.03 -4.67
N TRP A 485 -4.69 -5.19 -5.96
CA TRP A 485 -3.89 -6.03 -6.85
C TRP A 485 -2.45 -5.53 -7.09
N SER A 486 -2.10 -4.31 -6.66
CA SER A 486 -0.77 -3.77 -6.90
C SER A 486 -0.33 -2.73 -5.87
N ILE A 487 0.94 -2.78 -5.48
CA ILE A 487 1.56 -1.77 -4.60
C ILE A 487 2.75 -1.08 -5.26
N ASN A 488 3.57 -1.82 -6.01
CA ASN A 488 4.81 -1.32 -6.62
C ASN A 488 5.06 -1.87 -8.04
N SER A 489 4.02 -2.19 -8.80
CA SER A 489 4.15 -2.53 -10.23
C SER A 489 4.36 -1.25 -11.05
N TRP A 490 5.53 -0.64 -10.88
CA TRP A 490 5.86 0.68 -11.43
C TRP A 490 5.75 0.73 -12.95
N THR A 491 5.35 1.88 -13.46
CA THR A 491 5.48 2.22 -14.89
C THR A 491 6.95 2.36 -15.28
N ALA A 492 7.24 2.67 -16.54
CA ALA A 492 8.61 2.92 -16.99
C ALA A 492 9.31 4.06 -16.21
N ASP A 493 8.55 5.09 -15.80
CA ASP A 493 9.06 6.32 -15.17
C ASP A 493 8.16 6.79 -14.01
N PRO A 494 8.06 6.00 -12.93
CA PRO A 494 7.06 6.17 -11.88
C PRO A 494 7.20 7.48 -11.11
N LEU A 495 8.40 8.07 -11.02
CA LEU A 495 8.59 9.35 -10.30
C LEU A 495 7.96 10.54 -11.04
N ARG A 496 7.76 10.43 -12.36
CA ARG A 496 7.32 11.54 -13.22
C ARG A 496 5.95 11.31 -13.85
N ASP A 497 5.63 10.07 -14.23
CA ASP A 497 4.38 9.74 -14.92
C ASP A 497 3.74 8.44 -14.39
N SER A 498 2.55 8.59 -13.81
CA SER A 498 1.76 7.49 -13.25
C SER A 498 0.78 6.87 -14.23
N ARG A 499 0.62 7.46 -15.42
CA ARG A 499 -0.22 6.93 -16.49
C ARG A 499 0.37 5.65 -17.05
N PHE A 500 -0.51 4.72 -17.42
CA PHE A 500 -0.13 3.43 -17.98
C PHE A 500 -0.95 3.13 -19.23
N ARG A 501 -0.52 2.12 -20.00
CA ARG A 501 -1.14 1.74 -21.29
C ARG A 501 -2.52 1.09 -21.17
N THR A 502 -3.03 0.90 -19.96
CA THR A 502 -4.26 0.12 -19.70
C THR A 502 -5.21 0.89 -18.80
N TRP A 503 -4.88 1.02 -17.52
CA TRP A 503 -5.83 1.59 -16.55
C TRP A 503 -5.58 3.06 -16.25
N ALA A 504 -6.52 3.66 -15.53
CA ALA A 504 -6.38 4.97 -14.89
C ALA A 504 -5.06 5.10 -14.11
N ALA A 505 -4.48 6.30 -14.16
CA ALA A 505 -3.18 6.59 -13.59
C ALA A 505 -3.11 6.26 -12.10
N GLY A 506 -2.03 5.61 -11.69
CA GLY A 506 -1.83 5.18 -10.31
C GLY A 506 -2.49 3.85 -9.93
N ASP A 507 -3.21 3.17 -10.82
CA ASP A 507 -3.78 1.84 -10.53
C ASP A 507 -2.72 0.76 -10.29
N THR A 508 -1.51 0.93 -10.86
CA THR A 508 -0.44 -0.07 -10.84
C THR A 508 0.54 0.07 -9.67
N TYR A 509 0.47 1.18 -8.92
CA TYR A 509 1.31 1.38 -7.74
C TYR A 509 0.81 2.50 -6.82
N SER A 510 1.07 2.34 -5.52
CA SER A 510 0.83 3.36 -4.49
C SER A 510 2.03 3.57 -3.55
N ILE A 511 3.21 3.08 -3.93
CA ILE A 511 4.51 3.51 -3.38
C ILE A 511 5.51 3.72 -4.53
N TYR A 512 6.49 4.60 -4.32
CA TYR A 512 7.42 5.06 -5.34
C TYR A 512 8.86 4.56 -5.07
N PRO A 513 9.73 4.53 -6.09
CA PRO A 513 11.16 4.26 -5.90
C PRO A 513 11.81 5.23 -4.91
N GLY A 514 12.87 4.78 -4.24
CA GLY A 514 13.58 5.53 -3.21
C GLY A 514 12.85 5.46 -1.87
N PRO A 515 12.42 4.26 -1.46
CA PRO A 515 11.21 3.98 -0.64
C PRO A 515 10.39 5.23 -0.29
N ARG A 516 9.81 5.83 -1.33
CA ARG A 516 8.98 7.03 -1.20
C ARG A 516 7.53 6.60 -1.01
N SER A 517 6.94 7.03 0.10
CA SER A 517 5.51 6.88 0.34
C SER A 517 4.72 7.86 -0.55
N CYS A 518 3.39 7.82 -0.48
CA CYS A 518 2.54 8.84 -1.10
C CYS A 518 1.34 9.21 -0.23
N ILE A 519 0.60 10.26 -0.62
CA ILE A 519 -0.63 10.67 0.05
C ILE A 519 -1.59 9.49 0.17
N ARG A 520 -1.80 8.73 -0.91
CA ARG A 520 -2.73 7.57 -0.90
C ARG A 520 -2.31 6.53 0.13
N PHE A 521 -1.03 6.19 0.20
CA PHE A 521 -0.51 5.19 1.12
C PHE A 521 -0.61 5.62 2.59
N GLU A 522 -0.27 6.87 2.92
CA GLU A 522 -0.40 7.37 4.30
C GLU A 522 -1.87 7.54 4.72
N ARG A 523 -2.75 7.89 3.79
CA ARG A 523 -4.20 7.95 4.06
C ARG A 523 -4.80 6.55 4.21
N LEU A 524 -4.35 5.55 3.45
CA LEU A 524 -4.67 4.15 3.67
C LEU A 524 -4.27 3.70 5.08
N MET A 525 -3.04 4.02 5.51
CA MET A 525 -2.54 3.75 6.85
C MET A 525 -3.45 4.36 7.94
N GLU A 526 -3.92 5.59 7.76
CA GLU A 526 -4.89 6.21 8.69
C GLU A 526 -6.19 5.41 8.79
N GLY A 527 -6.72 4.96 7.64
CA GLY A 527 -7.90 4.12 7.60
C GLY A 527 -7.70 2.79 8.34
N LEU A 528 -6.55 2.13 8.14
CA LEU A 528 -6.20 0.87 8.79
C LEU A 528 -6.10 1.01 10.31
N GLN A 529 -5.43 2.05 10.82
CA GLN A 529 -5.39 2.32 12.27
C GLN A 529 -6.79 2.61 12.84
N SER A 530 -7.66 3.25 12.06
CA SER A 530 -9.05 3.46 12.47
C SER A 530 -9.83 2.15 12.56
N CYS A 531 -9.56 1.17 11.68
CA CYS A 531 -10.13 -0.17 11.77
C CYS A 531 -9.75 -0.86 13.08
N GLU A 532 -8.47 -0.81 13.45
CA GLU A 532 -7.98 -1.37 14.71
C GLU A 532 -8.62 -0.70 15.94
N LYS A 533 -8.75 0.63 15.93
CA LYS A 533 -9.48 1.35 16.98
C LYS A 533 -10.94 0.91 17.05
N ILE A 534 -11.61 0.70 15.91
CA ILE A 534 -13.00 0.23 15.87
C ILE A 534 -13.10 -1.15 16.52
N TYR A 535 -12.23 -2.10 16.18
CA TYR A 535 -12.24 -3.43 16.77
C TYR A 535 -12.04 -3.38 18.29
N MET A 536 -11.02 -2.65 18.75
CA MET A 536 -10.74 -2.49 20.18
C MET A 536 -11.90 -1.83 20.94
N LEU A 537 -12.45 -0.75 20.40
CA LEU A 537 -13.55 -0.02 21.04
C LEU A 537 -14.84 -0.84 21.05
N ARG A 538 -15.16 -1.58 19.98
CA ARG A 538 -16.33 -2.48 19.97
C ARG A 538 -16.23 -3.53 21.07
N GLN A 539 -15.08 -4.20 21.17
CA GLN A 539 -14.83 -5.20 22.21
C GLN A 539 -14.96 -4.61 23.62
N GLU A 540 -14.29 -3.47 23.87
CA GLU A 540 -14.32 -2.81 25.17
C GLU A 540 -15.73 -2.32 25.55
N LEU A 541 -16.43 -1.66 24.63
CA LEU A 541 -17.77 -1.11 24.88
C LEU A 541 -18.80 -2.21 25.11
N ALA A 542 -18.71 -3.32 24.36
CA ALA A 542 -19.54 -4.50 24.58
C ALA A 542 -19.28 -5.11 25.97
N ALA A 543 -18.01 -5.34 26.34
CA ALA A 543 -17.63 -5.89 27.64
C ALA A 543 -18.08 -5.00 28.82
N LYS A 544 -18.08 -3.68 28.65
CA LYS A 544 -18.57 -2.71 29.65
C LYS A 544 -20.08 -2.50 29.64
N GLY A 545 -20.83 -3.15 28.74
CA GLY A 545 -22.27 -2.93 28.59
C GLY A 545 -22.64 -1.50 28.15
N ALA A 546 -21.72 -0.76 27.51
CA ALA A 546 -21.88 0.64 27.13
C ALA A 546 -22.73 0.81 25.85
N LYS A 547 -23.96 0.28 25.86
CA LYS A 547 -24.84 0.14 24.69
C LYS A 547 -25.04 1.42 23.88
N SER A 548 -25.20 2.58 24.54
CA SER A 548 -25.39 3.86 23.84
C SER A 548 -24.16 4.31 23.05
N LYS A 549 -22.96 4.14 23.61
CA LYS A 549 -21.70 4.47 22.94
C LYS A 549 -21.43 3.52 21.77
N LEU A 550 -21.69 2.22 21.97
CA LEU A 550 -21.58 1.21 20.92
C LEU A 550 -22.54 1.52 19.76
N ALA A 551 -23.82 1.76 20.05
CA ALA A 551 -24.80 2.13 19.03
C ALA A 551 -24.43 3.43 18.29
N LYS A 552 -23.77 4.39 18.97
CA LYS A 552 -23.27 5.60 18.32
C LYS A 552 -22.12 5.28 17.35
N LEU A 553 -21.17 4.43 17.76
CA LEU A 553 -20.08 3.97 16.89
C LEU A 553 -20.62 3.26 15.66
N ASP A 554 -21.51 2.29 15.84
CA ASP A 554 -22.09 1.52 14.74
C ASP A 554 -22.90 2.40 13.78
N ARG A 555 -23.61 3.41 14.28
CA ARG A 555 -24.34 4.38 13.44
C ARG A 555 -23.41 5.22 12.57
N VAL A 556 -22.28 5.69 13.11
CA VAL A 556 -21.31 6.47 12.32
C VAL A 556 -20.62 5.56 11.31
N LEU A 557 -20.28 4.33 11.70
CA LEU A 557 -19.63 3.37 10.81
C LEU A 557 -20.54 2.94 9.66
N ALA A 558 -21.85 2.78 9.89
CA ALA A 558 -22.82 2.44 8.84
C ALA A 558 -22.89 3.46 7.69
N LYS A 559 -22.31 4.66 7.85
CA LYS A 559 -22.18 5.63 6.75
C LYS A 559 -21.16 5.17 5.70
N PHE A 560 -20.19 4.33 6.07
CA PHE A 560 -19.12 3.82 5.20
C PHE A 560 -19.57 2.58 4.40
N THR A 561 -20.81 2.58 3.91
CA THR A 561 -21.34 1.58 2.97
C THR A 561 -21.93 2.29 1.75
N PRO A 562 -22.17 1.60 0.63
CA PRO A 562 -22.83 2.20 -0.52
C PRO A 562 -24.17 2.87 -0.18
N GLU A 563 -24.96 2.29 0.72
CA GLU A 563 -26.24 2.83 1.21
C GLU A 563 -26.01 4.07 2.09
N GLY A 564 -25.00 4.03 2.95
CA GLY A 564 -24.58 5.15 3.77
C GLY A 564 -24.15 6.36 2.94
N MET A 565 -23.40 6.12 1.87
CA MET A 565 -22.99 7.15 0.90
C MET A 565 -24.19 7.73 0.15
N LYS A 566 -25.12 6.89 -0.34
CA LYS A 566 -26.33 7.35 -1.06
C LYS A 566 -27.26 8.20 -0.20
N SER A 567 -27.36 7.89 1.09
CA SER A 567 -28.22 8.61 2.05
C SER A 567 -27.55 9.82 2.69
N GLY A 568 -26.22 9.89 2.65
CA GLY A 568 -25.43 11.00 3.16
C GLY A 568 -25.31 12.16 2.17
N LYS A 569 -25.10 13.37 2.71
CA LYS A 569 -24.65 14.55 1.94
C LYS A 569 -23.19 14.91 2.23
N GLN A 570 -22.52 14.10 3.06
CA GLN A 570 -21.16 14.35 3.52
C GLN A 570 -20.17 13.90 2.45
N THR A 571 -19.10 14.66 2.29
CA THR A 571 -17.91 14.24 1.54
C THR A 571 -17.18 13.12 2.29
N THR A 572 -16.41 12.31 1.57
CA THR A 572 -15.55 11.26 2.13
C THR A 572 -14.63 11.80 3.24
N ALA A 573 -14.06 13.00 3.03
CA ALA A 573 -13.22 13.69 4.00
C ALA A 573 -13.96 14.03 5.30
N GLU A 574 -15.21 14.50 5.20
CA GLU A 574 -16.05 14.79 6.37
C GLU A 574 -16.40 13.51 7.15
N MET A 575 -16.68 12.42 6.45
CA MET A 575 -16.99 11.12 7.07
C MET A 575 -15.79 10.59 7.86
N VAL A 576 -14.61 10.54 7.24
CA VAL A 576 -13.37 10.08 7.89
C VAL A 576 -13.05 10.95 9.12
N ARG A 577 -13.21 12.28 9.00
CA ARG A 577 -12.99 13.22 10.10
C ARG A 577 -13.98 13.03 11.25
N GLU A 578 -15.27 12.83 10.95
CA GLU A 578 -16.30 12.56 11.95
C GLU A 578 -16.01 11.27 12.71
N LEU A 579 -15.67 10.19 11.99
CA LEU A 579 -15.31 8.92 12.61
C LEU A 579 -14.06 9.07 13.48
N ASN A 580 -12.99 9.66 12.97
CA ASN A 580 -11.74 9.84 13.74
C ASN A 580 -11.96 10.71 15.00
N ALA A 581 -12.83 11.72 14.92
CA ALA A 581 -13.23 12.51 16.09
C ALA A 581 -13.98 11.66 17.12
N LEU A 582 -14.88 10.77 16.67
CA LEU A 582 -15.61 9.85 17.54
C LEU A 582 -14.66 8.83 18.20
N LEU A 583 -13.81 8.15 17.41
CA LEU A 583 -12.86 7.15 17.91
C LEU A 583 -11.90 7.73 18.96
N ASN A 584 -11.49 8.99 18.80
CA ASN A 584 -10.65 9.70 19.77
C ASN A 584 -11.41 10.25 21.00
N SER A 585 -12.74 10.16 21.02
CA SER A 585 -13.60 10.60 22.14
C SER A 585 -14.15 9.46 23.01
N LEU A 586 -14.16 8.24 22.46
CA LEU A 586 -14.59 7.02 23.15
C LEU A 586 -13.46 6.48 24.02
#